data_AF-A0A1G8KCY6-F1
#
_entry.id   AF-A0A1G8KCY6-F1
#
_cell.length_a   1.000
_cell.length_b   1.000
_cell.length_c   1.000
_cell.angle_alpha   90.00
_cell.angle_beta   90.00
_cell.angle_gamma   90.00
#
_symmetry.space_group_name_H-M   'P 1'
#
loop_
_entity.id
_entity.type
_entity.pdbx_description
1 polymer ?
#
loop_
_entity_poly.entity_id
_entity_poly.type
_entity_poly.pdbx_seq_one_letter_code
_entity_poly.pdbx_strand_id
1 'polypeptide(L)' 'MNRYKPTYFRNSLDLRDKVQVKILRKRLKLSDEQFTSIVRKSGTAIAAITKEASTLK' A
#
# COMPACT_ATOMS: atom_id res chain seq x y z
N MET A 1 -8.42 23.75 12.78
CA MET A 1 -8.35 22.89 11.58
C MET A 1 -7.28 21.84 11.80
N ASN A 2 -7.67 20.64 12.25
CA ASN A 2 -6.73 19.55 12.50
C ASN A 2 -6.22 19.06 11.14
N ARG A 3 -5.07 19.57 10.68
CA ARG A 3 -4.40 19.03 9.49
C ARG A 3 -4.08 17.58 9.82
N TYR A 4 -4.83 16.65 9.24
CA TYR A 4 -4.52 15.24 9.26
C TYR A 4 -3.11 15.13 8.66
N LYS A 5 -2.09 15.09 9.53
CA LYS A 5 -0.72 14.84 9.07
C LYS A 5 -0.81 13.48 8.38
N PRO A 6 -0.44 13.36 7.10
CA PRO A 6 -0.37 12.06 6.47
C PRO A 6 0.64 11.29 7.29
N THR A 7 0.14 10.40 8.15
CA THR A 7 0.94 9.59 9.02
C THR A 7 1.89 8.89 8.07
N TYR A 8 3.16 9.30 8.12
CA TYR A 8 4.25 8.65 7.42
C TYR A 8 3.96 7.17 7.47
N PHE A 9 3.85 6.54 6.30
CA PHE A 9 3.65 5.12 6.13
C PHE A 9 4.34 4.38 7.28
N ARG A 10 3.57 4.09 8.34
CA ARG A 10 4.05 3.24 9.42
C ARG A 10 4.23 1.88 8.75
N ASN A 11 5.02 0.98 9.33
CA ASN A 11 5.31 -0.32 8.73
C ASN A 11 4.08 -1.07 8.13
N SER A 12 2.87 -0.71 8.57
CA SER A 12 1.58 -1.04 7.95
C SER A 12 0.93 0.08 7.11
N LEU A 13 0.43 -0.30 5.94
CA LEU A 13 -0.49 0.41 5.07
C LEU A 13 -1.87 0.48 5.72
N ASP A 14 -2.47 1.67 5.77
CA ASP A 14 -3.89 1.79 6.10
C ASP A 14 -4.74 1.64 4.83
N LEU A 15 -5.51 0.55 4.75
CA LEU A 15 -6.43 0.29 3.64
C LEU A 15 -7.63 1.23 3.63
N ARG A 16 -7.94 1.88 4.75
CA ARG A 16 -9.00 2.89 4.85
C ARG A 16 -8.53 4.24 4.31
N ASP A 17 -7.21 4.46 4.28
CA ASP A 17 -6.63 5.67 3.70
C ASP A 17 -6.44 5.51 2.18
N LYS A 18 -7.44 6.02 1.44
CA LYS A 18 -7.43 6.05 -0.02
C LYS A 18 -6.22 6.79 -0.61
N VAL A 19 -5.62 7.75 0.12
CA VAL A 19 -4.44 8.49 -0.35
C VAL A 19 -3.21 7.60 -0.28
N GLN A 20 -3.01 6.88 0.83
CA GLN A 20 -1.92 5.93 0.98
C GLN A 20 -1.98 4.81 -0.07
N VAL A 21 -3.17 4.22 -0.27
CA VAL A 21 -3.40 3.19 -1.28
C VAL A 21 -3.08 3.73 -2.69
N LYS A 22 -3.55 4.93 -3.02
CA LYS A 22 -3.30 5.56 -4.33
C LYS A 22 -1.81 5.84 -4.56
N ILE A 23 -1.10 6.34 -3.55
CA ILE A 23 0.34 6.61 -3.63
C ILE A 23 1.12 5.30 -3.79
N LEU A 24 0.81 4.29 -2.98
CA LEU A 24 1.51 3.00 -3.02
C LEU A 24 1.28 2.29 -4.35
N ARG A 25 0.03 2.27 -4.84
CA ARG A 25 -0.32 1.73 -6.16
C ARG A 25 0.45 2.41 -7.29
N LYS A 26 0.54 3.75 -7.24
CA LYS A 26 1.29 4.54 -8.24
C LYS A 26 2.80 4.27 -8.18
N ARG A 27 3.36 4.10 -6.98
CA ARG A 27 4.79 3.78 -6.79
C ARG A 27 5.15 2.38 -7.27
N LEU A 28 4.31 1.40 -6.97
CA LEU A 28 4.53 0.00 -7.32
C LEU A 28 4.07 -0.33 -8.75
N LYS A 29 3.40 0.61 -9.44
CA LYS A 29 2.83 0.42 -10.79
C LYS A 29 1.91 -0.81 -10.88
N LEU A 30 1.13 -1.05 -9.82
CA LEU A 30 0.25 -2.21 -9.72
C LEU A 30 -1.18 -1.86 -10.17
N SER A 31 -1.85 -2.84 -10.77
CA SER A 31 -3.31 -2.79 -10.97
C SER A 31 -4.06 -2.98 -9.65
N ASP A 32 -5.31 -2.56 -9.60
CA ASP A 32 -6.15 -2.66 -8.39
C ASP A 32 -6.32 -4.11 -7.91
N GLU A 33 -6.48 -5.04 -8.87
CA GLU A 33 -6.57 -6.48 -8.61
C GLU A 33 -5.27 -7.06 -8.07
N GLN A 34 -4.12 -6.68 -8.64
CA GLN A 34 -2.81 -7.11 -8.15
C GLN A 34 -2.56 -6.57 -6.75
N PHE A 35 -2.88 -5.30 -6.51
CA PHE A 35 -2.74 -4.67 -5.21
C PHE A 35 -3.61 -5.39 -4.15
N THR A 36 -4.86 -5.67 -4.47
CA THR A 36 -5.79 -6.36 -3.56
C THR A 36 -5.33 -7.79 -3.28
N SER A 37 -4.83 -8.49 -4.31
CA SER A 37 -4.26 -9.83 -4.17
C SER A 37 -3.02 -9.83 -3.27
N ILE A 38 -2.11 -8.87 -3.44
CA ILE A 38 -0.91 -8.72 -2.61
C ILE A 38 -1.32 -8.36 -1.18
N VAL A 39 -2.22 -7.41 -0.96
CA VAL A 39 -2.72 -7.06 0.38
C VAL A 39 -3.36 -8.27 1.07
N ARG A 40 -4.10 -9.09 0.32
CA ARG A 40 -4.71 -10.31 0.87
C ARG A 40 -3.67 -11.38 1.23
N LYS A 41 -2.57 -11.47 0.48
CA LYS A 41 -1.49 -12.45 0.68
C LYS A 41 -0.47 -12.02 1.74
N SER A 42 -0.11 -10.74 1.74
CA SER A 42 0.94 -10.14 2.59
C SER A 42 0.42 -9.45 3.84
N GLY A 43 -0.90 -9.22 3.93
CA GLY A 43 -1.49 -8.36 4.95
C GLY A 43 -1.20 -6.88 4.71
N THR A 44 -1.42 -6.06 5.73
CA THR A 44 -1.24 -4.61 5.65
C THR A 44 0.22 -4.17 5.70
N ALA A 45 1.20 -5.06 5.82
CA ALA A 45 2.61 -4.67 5.92
C ALA A 45 3.16 -4.14 4.59
N ILE A 46 3.64 -2.88 4.56
CA ILE A 46 4.14 -2.23 3.33
C ILE A 46 5.39 -2.91 2.80
N ALA A 47 6.27 -3.35 3.70
CA ALA A 47 7.47 -4.09 3.33
C ALA A 47 7.11 -5.39 2.59
N ALA A 48 6.08 -6.09 3.07
CA ALA A 48 5.61 -7.32 2.43
C ALA A 48 4.94 -7.02 1.08
N ILE A 49 4.10 -5.97 1.01
CA ILE A 49 3.48 -5.53 -0.26
C ILE A 49 4.55 -5.13 -1.28
N THR A 50 5.58 -4.38 -0.86
CA THR A 50 6.67 -3.93 -1.75
C THR A 50 7.53 -5.09 -2.21
N LYS A 51 7.79 -6.06 -1.33
CA LYS A 51 8.54 -7.29 -1.65
C LYS A 51 7.79 -8.15 -2.65
N GLU A 52 6.51 -8.44 -2.40
CA GLU A 52 5.67 -9.21 -3.33
C GLU A 52 5.47 -8.48 -4.66
N ALA A 53 5.31 -7.15 -4.64
CA ALA A 53 5.22 -6.34 -5.85
C ALA A 53 6.52 -6.40 -6.68
N SER A 54 7.67 -6.46 -6.01
CA SER A 54 8.97 -6.61 -6.67
C SER A 54 9.17 -8.02 -7.25
N THR A 55 8.56 -9.06 -6.66
CA THR A 55 8.58 -10.43 -7.19
C THR A 55 7.56 -10.68 -8.30
N LEU A 56 6.56 -9.81 -8.45
CA LEU A 56 5.54 -9.85 -9.51
C LEU A 56 6.00 -9.22 -10.82
N LYS A 57 7.17 -8.58 -10.82
CA LYS A 57 7.79 -7.93 -11.97
C LYS A 57 8.78 -8.88 -12.65
#